data_AF-A7TRW2-F1
#
_entry.id   AF-A7TRW2-F1
#
_cell.length_a   1.000
_cell.length_b   1.000
_cell.length_c   1.000
_cell.angle_alpha   90.00
_cell.angle_beta   90.00
_cell.angle_gamma   90.00
#
_symmetry.space_group_name_H-M   'P 1'
#
loop_
_entity.id
_entity.type
_entity.pdbx_description
1 polymer ?
#
loop_
_entity_poly.entity_id
_entity_poly.type
_entity_poly.pdbx_seq_one_letter_code
_entity_poly.pdbx_strand_id
1 'polypeptide(L)'
;MLCSTALRRIPIEVDRRVILNRGKVILISKFHSESGSEPGYLHDSLWPNNNNPTPYEIFNLKGTDVDNKSLKKIYHKYVKLYHPDMSCNKHILRNVSGKESRLLSIEEKLERFKLISHAYEILKDKDKKFLYDCNKSGWVNNGCVRHNYPNAYSTKHYGNGYGYQSDYTYAYWSAGTWDDVQELNREKESFNIWQLCIFVCSLYACVKGVALLSELEDAINMKSPSQEDSERDLILSYTNYGLDTDKMSRLKRFLWFRTFSMFRTKEDLDREVAKNNKLLAELEKPKKQK
;
A
#
# COMPACT_ATOMS: atom_id res chain seq x y z
N MET A 1 99.09 -1.95 -23.54
CA MET A 1 98.98 -0.56 -24.04
C MET A 1 97.67 0.02 -23.51
N LEU A 2 97.78 1.09 -22.68
CA LEU A 2 96.78 2.13 -22.36
C LEU A 2 95.43 1.67 -21.73
N CYS A 3 94.89 2.25 -20.64
CA CYS A 3 95.34 3.30 -19.73
C CYS A 3 94.47 3.23 -18.46
N SER A 4 95.02 3.73 -17.37
CA SER A 4 94.52 3.78 -16.00
C SER A 4 93.53 4.94 -15.78
N THR A 5 92.55 4.71 -14.90
CA THR A 5 92.06 5.59 -13.82
C THR A 5 92.13 7.13 -14.01
N ALA A 6 90.97 7.81 -13.99
CA ALA A 6 90.87 9.15 -13.40
C ALA A 6 89.41 9.54 -13.05
N LEU A 7 89.15 9.59 -11.75
CA LEU A 7 88.09 10.37 -11.12
C LEU A 7 88.16 11.84 -11.53
N ARG A 8 87.03 12.45 -11.89
CA ARG A 8 86.85 13.90 -11.76
C ARG A 8 85.57 14.20 -10.99
N ARG A 9 85.76 14.97 -9.92
CA ARG A 9 84.78 15.49 -8.97
C ARG A 9 84.87 17.02 -9.07
N ILE A 10 83.74 17.70 -8.82
CA ILE A 10 83.56 19.12 -8.42
C ILE A 10 83.44 20.13 -9.60
N PRO A 11 82.64 21.23 -9.54
CA PRO A 11 81.89 21.81 -8.40
C PRO A 11 80.37 22.07 -8.60
N ILE A 12 79.81 22.47 -7.46
CA ILE A 12 78.49 23.04 -7.14
C ILE A 12 78.35 24.44 -7.76
N GLU A 13 77.21 24.75 -8.37
CA GLU A 13 76.70 26.13 -8.50
C GLU A 13 75.17 26.08 -8.29
N VAL A 14 74.71 26.90 -7.37
CA VAL A 14 73.33 27.03 -6.91
C VAL A 14 72.68 28.11 -7.77
N ASP A 15 71.58 27.82 -8.48
CA ASP A 15 70.67 28.88 -8.90
C ASP A 15 69.21 28.54 -8.60
N ARG A 16 68.62 29.44 -7.80
CA ARG A 16 67.24 29.43 -7.34
C ARG A 16 66.38 29.99 -8.46
N ARG A 17 65.45 29.20 -8.99
CA ARG A 17 64.22 29.79 -9.59
C ARG A 17 62.98 29.14 -9.05
N VAL A 18 62.44 29.86 -8.07
CA VAL A 18 61.06 29.90 -7.62
C VAL A 18 60.13 29.89 -8.83
N ILE A 19 59.37 28.80 -9.02
CA ILE A 19 58.12 28.85 -9.78
C ILE A 19 57.00 28.58 -8.79
N LEU A 20 56.26 29.65 -8.53
CA LEU A 20 55.17 29.77 -7.59
C LEU A 20 54.13 28.65 -7.79
N ASN A 21 54.12 27.71 -6.85
CA ASN A 21 52.92 26.97 -6.48
C ASN A 21 51.87 28.02 -6.07
N ARG A 22 50.95 28.34 -6.98
CA ARG A 22 49.75 29.10 -6.64
C ARG A 22 48.90 28.22 -5.75
N GLY A 23 49.15 28.37 -4.45
CA GLY A 23 48.41 27.75 -3.38
C GLY A 23 46.92 28.03 -3.55
N LYS A 24 46.18 27.01 -3.97
CA LYS A 24 44.76 26.93 -3.63
C LYS A 24 44.73 26.33 -2.23
N VAL A 25 44.67 27.21 -1.24
CA VAL A 25 44.44 26.84 0.16
C VAL A 25 43.10 26.11 0.19
N ILE A 26 43.15 24.79 0.31
CA ILE A 26 41.95 24.01 0.63
C ILE A 26 41.69 24.32 2.11
N LEU A 27 40.78 25.26 2.36
CA LEU A 27 40.23 25.47 3.70
C LEU A 27 39.45 24.21 4.08
N ILE A 28 40.13 23.30 4.79
CA ILE A 28 39.49 22.15 5.42
C ILE A 28 38.84 22.68 6.69
N SER A 29 37.58 23.11 6.59
CA SER A 29 36.76 23.41 7.77
C SER A 29 36.56 22.11 8.53
N LYS A 30 37.22 22.03 9.67
CA LYS A 30 37.14 20.96 10.67
C LYS A 30 35.72 21.00 11.26
N PHE A 31 34.84 20.08 10.88
CA PHE A 31 33.52 19.98 11.51
C PHE A 31 33.69 19.33 12.89
N HIS A 32 33.63 20.14 13.95
CA HIS A 32 33.31 19.67 15.29
C HIS A 32 31.78 19.72 15.46
N SER A 33 31.22 18.68 16.06
CA SER A 33 29.86 18.73 16.57
C SER A 33 29.88 19.63 17.79
N GLU A 34 29.39 20.86 17.65
CA GLU A 34 29.07 21.71 18.78
C GLU A 34 27.55 21.92 18.80
N SER A 35 26.97 21.49 19.91
CA SER A 35 25.60 21.73 20.30
C SER A 35 25.42 23.20 20.67
N GLY A 36 24.52 23.89 19.95
CA GLY A 36 23.89 25.13 20.43
C GLY A 36 24.33 26.44 19.73
N SER A 37 23.32 27.22 19.37
CA SER A 37 23.30 28.66 18.99
C SER A 37 23.74 29.07 17.56
N GLU A 38 22.85 29.87 16.94
CA GLU A 38 22.85 30.46 15.58
C GLU A 38 22.45 29.53 14.41
N PRO A 39 21.49 29.91 13.52
CA PRO A 39 21.22 29.19 12.28
C PRO A 39 22.41 29.43 11.33
N GLY A 40 23.49 28.70 11.54
CA GLY A 40 24.70 28.78 10.72
C GLY A 40 24.36 28.47 9.26
N TYR A 41 24.44 29.50 8.41
CA TYR A 41 24.30 29.35 6.97
C TYR A 41 25.41 28.43 6.46
N LEU A 42 25.02 27.27 5.92
CA LEU A 42 25.95 26.30 5.36
C LEU A 42 26.17 26.62 3.88
N HIS A 43 27.42 26.90 3.52
CA HIS A 43 27.79 27.14 2.13
C HIS A 43 28.07 25.82 1.40
N ASP A 44 27.41 25.65 0.26
CA ASP A 44 27.61 24.53 -0.63
C ASP A 44 28.84 24.75 -1.53
N SER A 45 30.04 24.53 -0.99
CA SER A 45 31.31 24.79 -1.68
C SER A 45 31.74 23.70 -2.66
N LEU A 46 31.08 22.55 -2.63
CA LEU A 46 31.48 21.36 -3.38
C LEU A 46 30.66 21.14 -4.64
N TRP A 47 29.41 21.64 -4.68
CA TRP A 47 28.52 21.43 -5.82
C TRP A 47 28.97 22.17 -7.08
N PRO A 48 28.86 21.54 -8.27
CA PRO A 48 29.18 22.19 -9.53
C PRO A 48 28.16 23.29 -9.89
N ASN A 49 28.67 24.38 -10.48
CA ASN A 49 27.84 25.50 -10.96
C ASN A 49 27.17 25.25 -12.32
N ASN A 50 27.43 24.10 -12.94
CA ASN A 50 26.82 23.73 -14.21
C ASN A 50 25.36 23.31 -13.98
N ASN A 51 24.46 23.67 -14.89
CA ASN A 51 23.06 23.24 -14.85
C ASN A 51 22.93 21.73 -15.06
N ASN A 52 23.83 21.12 -15.86
CA ASN A 52 23.83 19.68 -16.12
C ASN A 52 25.18 19.06 -15.76
N PRO A 53 25.51 18.87 -14.47
CA PRO A 53 26.77 18.28 -14.08
C PRO A 53 26.86 16.80 -14.48
N THR A 54 28.06 16.35 -14.81
CA THR A 54 28.38 14.93 -15.00
C THR A 54 28.67 14.24 -13.66
N PRO A 55 28.59 12.90 -13.57
CA PRO A 55 28.95 12.17 -12.34
C PRO A 55 30.34 12.53 -11.82
N TYR A 56 31.31 12.69 -12.73
CA TYR A 56 32.68 13.08 -12.38
C TYR A 56 32.76 14.51 -11.82
N GLU A 57 32.02 15.45 -12.40
CA GLU A 57 31.98 16.85 -11.95
C GLU A 57 31.34 16.99 -10.57
N ILE A 58 30.29 16.21 -10.25
CA ILE A 58 29.65 16.22 -8.92
C ILE A 58 30.68 15.88 -7.83
N PHE A 59 31.54 14.89 -8.07
CA PHE A 59 32.57 14.49 -7.11
C PHE A 59 33.88 15.28 -7.25
N ASN A 60 33.93 16.31 -8.12
CA ASN A 60 35.13 17.09 -8.43
C ASN A 60 36.33 16.22 -8.87
N LEU A 61 36.06 15.10 -9.55
CA LEU A 61 37.08 14.19 -10.06
C LEU A 61 37.51 14.67 -11.45
N LYS A 62 38.82 14.90 -11.64
CA LYS A 62 39.38 15.48 -12.86
C LYS A 62 39.75 14.46 -13.95
N GLY A 63 39.39 13.19 -13.78
CA GLY A 63 39.75 12.15 -14.76
C GLY A 63 38.97 10.85 -14.57
N THR A 64 39.24 9.91 -15.49
CA THR A 64 38.66 8.56 -15.50
C THR A 64 39.19 7.68 -14.37
N ASP A 65 40.28 8.05 -13.71
CA ASP A 65 40.78 7.30 -12.55
C ASP A 65 39.98 7.68 -11.29
N VAL A 66 39.28 6.69 -10.72
CA VAL A 66 38.38 6.87 -9.59
C VAL A 66 38.88 6.00 -8.45
N ASP A 67 39.46 6.63 -7.42
CA ASP A 67 39.72 5.95 -6.17
C ASP A 67 38.41 5.80 -5.39
N ASN A 68 37.93 4.56 -5.28
CA ASN A 68 36.72 4.20 -4.53
C ASN A 68 36.73 4.73 -3.08
N LYS A 69 37.91 4.83 -2.45
CA LYS A 69 38.03 5.34 -1.07
C LYS A 69 37.78 6.84 -1.02
N SER A 70 38.35 7.60 -1.95
CA SER A 70 38.09 9.04 -2.10
C SER A 70 36.63 9.32 -2.46
N LEU A 71 36.06 8.57 -3.40
CA LEU A 71 34.67 8.67 -3.84
C LEU A 71 33.71 8.48 -2.67
N LYS A 72 33.88 7.41 -1.89
CA LYS A 72 33.07 7.13 -0.70
C LYS A 72 33.16 8.25 0.33
N LYS A 73 34.34 8.82 0.57
CA LYS A 73 34.51 9.94 1.51
C LYS A 73 33.72 11.18 1.07
N ILE A 74 33.75 11.51 -0.23
CA ILE A 74 33.04 12.67 -0.77
C ILE A 74 31.53 12.41 -0.75
N TYR A 75 31.10 11.21 -1.14
CA TYR A 75 29.70 10.78 -1.04
C TYR A 75 29.16 10.94 0.38
N HIS A 76 29.86 10.43 1.40
CA HIS A 76 29.42 10.58 2.80
C HIS A 76 29.31 12.05 3.26
N LYS A 77 30.14 12.95 2.72
CA LYS A 77 30.01 14.40 3.00
C LYS A 77 28.76 14.98 2.38
N TYR A 78 28.46 14.63 1.13
CA TYR A 78 27.26 15.07 0.46
C TYR A 78 25.99 14.55 1.12
N VAL A 79 25.97 13.27 1.52
CA VAL A 79 24.84 12.68 2.25
C VAL A 79 24.59 13.48 3.54
N LYS A 80 25.62 13.80 4.34
CA LYS A 80 25.45 14.62 5.56
C LYS A 80 24.91 16.02 5.30
N LEU A 81 25.13 16.56 4.10
CA LEU A 81 24.68 17.89 3.70
C LEU A 81 23.24 17.88 3.17
N TYR A 82 22.91 16.91 2.30
CA TYR A 82 21.67 16.90 1.50
C TYR A 82 20.64 15.84 1.90
N HIS A 83 20.93 14.98 2.88
CA HIS A 83 19.96 13.98 3.31
C HIS A 83 18.65 14.66 3.75
N PRO A 84 17.47 14.18 3.31
CA PRO A 84 16.18 14.84 3.58
C PRO A 84 15.91 15.03 5.07
N ASP A 85 16.29 14.05 5.90
CA ASP A 85 16.15 14.10 7.37
C ASP A 85 17.05 15.15 8.03
N MET A 86 18.25 15.40 7.50
CA MET A 86 19.23 16.30 8.10
C MET A 86 19.18 17.72 7.53
N SER A 87 18.63 17.89 6.33
CA SER A 87 18.67 19.13 5.55
C SER A 87 17.40 19.98 5.66
N CYS A 88 16.33 19.44 6.26
CA CYS A 88 15.05 20.13 6.50
C CYS A 88 15.22 21.38 7.37
N ASN A 89 16.05 21.33 8.41
CA ASN A 89 16.30 22.44 9.34
C ASN A 89 17.62 23.20 9.05
N LYS A 90 18.24 22.97 7.89
CA LYS A 90 19.52 23.62 7.51
C LYS A 90 19.31 24.59 6.36
N HIS A 91 19.70 25.84 6.57
CA HIS A 91 19.75 26.85 5.52
C HIS A 91 21.04 26.68 4.72
N ILE A 92 20.92 26.06 3.53
CA ILE A 92 22.04 25.84 2.61
C ILE A 92 22.00 26.93 1.55
N LEU A 93 23.10 27.69 1.41
CA LEU A 93 23.24 28.73 0.42
C LEU A 93 23.88 28.18 -0.87
N ARG A 94 23.27 28.48 -2.01
CA ARG A 94 23.83 28.19 -3.33
C ARG A 94 25.04 29.09 -3.59
N ASN A 95 26.20 28.52 -3.87
CA ASN A 95 27.37 29.30 -4.29
C ASN A 95 27.29 29.65 -5.78
N VAL A 96 26.48 30.65 -6.15
CA VAL A 96 26.54 31.21 -7.51
C VAL A 96 27.67 32.21 -7.56
N SER A 97 28.65 31.96 -8.43
CA SER A 97 29.74 32.89 -8.72
C SER A 97 29.17 34.15 -9.39
N GLY A 98 28.69 35.11 -8.60
CA GLY A 98 28.40 36.48 -9.06
C GLY A 98 27.00 37.05 -8.82
N LYS A 99 26.02 36.30 -8.31
CA LYS A 99 24.68 36.84 -7.99
C LYS A 99 24.06 36.11 -6.80
N GLU A 100 23.67 36.89 -5.78
CA GLU A 100 22.79 36.57 -4.63
C GLU A 100 22.82 35.13 -4.10
N SER A 101 23.31 34.95 -2.88
CA SER A 101 23.21 33.69 -2.14
C SER A 101 21.75 33.29 -1.95
N ARG A 102 21.20 32.51 -2.88
CA ARG A 102 19.84 31.96 -2.78
C ARG A 102 19.83 30.76 -1.85
N LEU A 103 18.87 30.74 -0.94
CA LEU A 103 18.56 29.57 -0.13
C LEU A 103 18.06 28.45 -1.04
N LEU A 104 18.62 27.26 -0.90
CA LEU A 104 18.12 26.07 -1.58
C LEU A 104 16.74 25.70 -1.04
N SER A 105 15.76 25.50 -1.95
CA SER A 105 14.48 24.91 -1.55
C SER A 105 14.65 23.44 -1.16
N ILE A 106 13.63 22.89 -0.50
CA ILE A 106 13.63 21.50 -0.02
C ILE A 106 13.68 20.54 -1.21
N GLU A 107 12.94 20.85 -2.26
CA GLU A 107 12.89 20.11 -3.52
C GLU A 107 14.26 20.08 -4.19
N GLU A 108 14.96 21.22 -4.29
CA GLU A 108 16.31 21.28 -4.87
C GLU A 108 17.33 20.46 -4.08
N LYS A 109 17.23 20.42 -2.74
CA LYS A 109 18.10 19.57 -1.89
C LYS A 109 17.86 18.09 -2.18
N LEU A 110 16.59 17.71 -2.31
CA LEU A 110 16.19 16.34 -2.64
C LEU A 110 16.70 15.93 -4.03
N GLU A 111 16.53 16.78 -5.04
CA GLU A 111 17.04 16.54 -6.40
C GLU A 111 18.55 16.33 -6.40
N ARG A 112 19.31 17.19 -5.71
CA ARG A 112 20.75 17.05 -5.58
C ARG A 112 21.13 15.74 -4.89
N PHE A 113 20.43 15.36 -3.83
CA PHE A 113 20.64 14.09 -3.16
C PHE A 113 20.42 12.89 -4.10
N LYS A 114 19.33 12.91 -4.89
CA LYS A 114 19.04 11.87 -5.90
C LYS A 114 20.17 11.79 -6.94
N LEU A 115 20.62 12.93 -7.47
CA LEU A 115 21.74 13.00 -8.42
C LEU A 115 23.05 12.47 -7.84
N ILE A 116 23.38 12.80 -6.59
CA ILE A 116 24.59 12.33 -5.91
C ILE A 116 24.57 10.81 -5.73
N SER A 117 23.43 10.27 -5.29
CA SER A 117 23.26 8.83 -5.07
C SER A 117 23.38 8.06 -6.38
N HIS A 118 22.75 8.56 -7.45
CA HIS A 118 22.83 7.97 -8.77
C HIS A 118 24.26 8.03 -9.36
N ALA A 119 24.93 9.19 -9.24
CA ALA A 119 26.32 9.35 -9.66
C ALA A 119 27.25 8.38 -8.91
N TYR A 120 27.02 8.18 -7.61
CA TYR A 120 27.78 7.24 -6.81
C TYR A 120 27.57 5.80 -7.27
N GLU A 121 26.33 5.40 -7.59
CA GLU A 121 26.02 4.05 -8.07
C GLU A 121 26.75 3.73 -9.37
N ILE A 122 26.76 4.66 -10.33
CA ILE A 122 27.45 4.50 -11.62
C ILE A 122 28.96 4.37 -11.40
N LEU A 123 29.56 5.25 -10.59
CA LEU A 123 31.02 5.32 -10.43
C LEU A 123 31.58 4.24 -9.50
N LYS A 124 30.78 3.67 -8.60
CA LYS A 124 31.19 2.64 -7.64
C LYS A 124 31.46 1.30 -8.33
N ASP A 125 30.64 0.94 -9.31
CA ASP A 125 30.77 -0.31 -10.05
C ASP A 125 31.59 -0.09 -11.32
N LYS A 126 32.63 -0.92 -11.51
CA LYS A 126 33.54 -0.79 -12.65
C LYS A 126 32.82 -1.03 -13.98
N ASP A 127 31.85 -1.94 -13.99
CA ASP A 127 31.14 -2.30 -15.22
C ASP A 127 30.17 -1.17 -15.62
N LYS A 128 29.42 -0.63 -14.64
CA LYS A 128 28.54 0.53 -14.86
C LYS A 128 29.33 1.78 -15.27
N LYS A 129 30.48 1.99 -14.65
CA LYS A 129 31.40 3.07 -15.02
C LYS A 129 31.93 2.91 -16.44
N PHE A 130 32.39 1.71 -16.82
CA PHE A 130 32.86 1.46 -18.18
C PHE A 130 31.76 1.72 -19.22
N LEU A 131 30.54 1.27 -18.95
CA LEU A 131 29.39 1.56 -19.81
C LEU A 131 29.10 3.07 -19.93
N TYR A 132 29.18 3.80 -18.82
CA TYR A 132 29.06 5.26 -18.82
C TYR A 132 30.19 5.92 -19.62
N ASP A 133 31.43 5.48 -19.47
CA ASP A 133 32.58 6.04 -20.18
C ASP A 133 32.50 5.78 -21.70
N CYS A 134 32.03 4.60 -22.11
CA CYS A 134 31.86 4.25 -23.53
C CYS A 134 30.63 4.92 -24.17
N ASN A 135 29.48 4.88 -23.49
CA ASN A 135 28.19 5.18 -24.11
C ASN A 135 27.48 6.39 -23.52
N LYS A 136 27.96 6.98 -22.41
CA LYS A 136 27.36 8.08 -21.62
C LYS A 136 25.94 7.85 -21.07
N SER A 137 25.27 6.82 -21.53
CA SER A 137 24.65 5.75 -20.78
C SER A 137 24.32 5.92 -19.30
N GLY A 138 23.03 6.03 -18.99
CA GLY A 138 22.52 5.86 -17.64
C GLY A 138 22.62 7.10 -16.77
N TRP A 139 23.04 8.26 -17.30
CA TRP A 139 22.99 9.53 -16.58
C TRP A 139 21.79 10.37 -17.03
N VAL A 140 20.77 10.44 -16.18
CA VAL A 140 19.59 11.29 -16.38
C VAL A 140 19.77 12.56 -15.55
N ASN A 141 19.97 13.69 -16.22
CA ASN A 141 19.99 14.99 -15.57
C ASN A 141 18.71 15.76 -15.96
N ASN A 142 17.93 16.17 -14.97
CA ASN A 142 16.59 16.78 -15.11
C ASN A 142 16.55 18.09 -15.93
N GLY A 143 17.65 18.54 -16.53
CA GLY A 143 17.76 19.83 -17.24
C GLY A 143 17.96 19.77 -18.74
N CYS A 144 17.96 18.61 -19.40
CA CYS A 144 17.98 18.55 -20.87
C CYS A 144 16.92 17.60 -21.43
N VAL A 145 15.74 18.17 -21.69
CA VAL A 145 14.84 17.72 -22.75
C VAL A 145 15.59 17.89 -24.08
N ARG A 146 16.51 16.98 -24.41
CA ARG A 146 16.87 16.75 -25.80
C ARG A 146 15.86 15.75 -26.34
N HIS A 147 14.93 16.30 -27.11
CA HIS A 147 14.00 15.57 -27.95
C HIS A 147 14.67 14.36 -28.61
N ASN A 148 14.30 13.17 -28.15
CA ASN A 148 13.87 12.00 -28.94
C ASN A 148 14.05 10.67 -28.17
N TYR A 149 13.76 10.64 -26.87
CA TYR A 149 13.58 9.41 -26.11
C TYR A 149 12.29 9.50 -25.29
N PRO A 150 11.28 8.65 -25.55
CA PRO A 150 10.08 8.61 -24.74
C PRO A 150 10.42 8.04 -23.36
N ASN A 151 9.98 8.74 -22.32
CA ASN A 151 10.06 8.39 -20.89
C ASN A 151 11.44 8.41 -20.23
N ALA A 152 11.64 9.43 -19.39
CA ALA A 152 12.68 9.52 -18.36
C ALA A 152 12.56 8.49 -17.23
N TYR A 153 11.64 7.53 -17.35
CA TYR A 153 11.50 6.32 -16.51
C TYR A 153 12.01 5.05 -17.22
N SER A 154 12.51 5.18 -18.45
CA SER A 154 12.99 4.08 -19.28
C SER A 154 14.49 4.20 -19.51
N THR A 155 15.29 3.93 -18.47
CA THR A 155 16.68 3.43 -18.63
C THR A 155 16.64 1.96 -19.08
N LYS A 156 15.79 1.63 -20.05
CA LYS A 156 15.91 0.39 -20.82
C LYS A 156 17.01 0.64 -21.85
N HIS A 157 17.86 -0.37 -22.07
CA HIS A 157 18.95 -0.40 -23.04
C HIS A 157 20.35 -0.03 -22.51
N TYR A 158 20.82 -0.75 -21.49
CA TYR A 158 22.24 -1.10 -21.41
C TYR A 158 22.42 -2.59 -21.18
N GLY A 159 22.90 -3.28 -22.23
CA GLY A 159 23.44 -4.64 -22.14
C GLY A 159 22.49 -5.75 -22.59
N ASN A 160 22.59 -6.13 -23.87
CA ASN A 160 22.30 -7.49 -24.30
C ASN A 160 23.31 -8.42 -23.59
N GLY A 161 22.86 -9.12 -22.55
CA GLY A 161 23.66 -10.04 -21.77
C GLY A 161 23.00 -10.30 -20.43
N TYR A 162 22.10 -11.29 -20.38
CA TYR A 162 21.41 -11.80 -19.19
C TYR A 162 20.23 -10.94 -18.67
N GLY A 163 19.08 -11.06 -19.31
CA GLY A 163 17.79 -11.24 -18.61
C GLY A 163 17.16 -10.12 -17.78
N TYR A 164 17.65 -8.87 -17.77
CA TYR A 164 16.97 -7.79 -17.02
C TYR A 164 15.93 -7.07 -17.89
N GLN A 165 14.76 -7.68 -17.96
CA GLN A 165 13.62 -7.28 -18.76
C GLN A 165 12.71 -6.35 -17.94
N SER A 166 12.99 -5.05 -17.92
CA SER A 166 12.05 -4.00 -17.48
C SER A 166 11.34 -4.20 -16.14
N ASP A 167 12.06 -4.61 -15.10
CA ASP A 167 11.42 -4.95 -13.86
C ASP A 167 11.28 -3.73 -12.94
N TYR A 168 10.03 -3.40 -12.61
CA TYR A 168 9.60 -2.66 -11.42
C TYR A 168 10.45 -2.98 -10.18
N THR A 169 10.92 -4.23 -10.08
CA THR A 169 11.86 -4.72 -9.08
C THR A 169 13.13 -3.85 -9.00
N TYR A 170 13.73 -3.46 -10.12
CA TYR A 170 14.94 -2.63 -10.11
C TYR A 170 14.62 -1.17 -9.76
N ALA A 171 13.47 -0.66 -10.22
CA ALA A 171 13.01 0.69 -9.87
C ALA A 171 12.86 0.84 -8.34
N TYR A 172 12.32 -0.19 -7.68
CA TYR A 172 12.24 -0.28 -6.22
C TYR A 172 13.62 -0.23 -5.54
N TRP A 173 14.60 -0.97 -6.04
CA TRP A 173 15.97 -0.97 -5.48
C TRP A 173 16.74 0.33 -5.75
N SER A 174 16.37 1.07 -6.79
CA SER A 174 16.95 2.38 -7.13
C SER A 174 16.24 3.58 -6.46
N ALA A 175 15.10 3.35 -5.78
CA ALA A 175 14.34 4.39 -5.12
C ALA A 175 15.18 5.04 -4.01
N GLY A 176 15.36 6.36 -4.08
CA GLY A 176 16.16 7.12 -3.11
C GLY A 176 15.39 7.50 -1.85
N THR A 177 14.05 7.53 -1.95
CA THR A 177 13.14 7.89 -0.89
C THR A 177 11.90 7.00 -0.89
N TRP A 178 11.26 6.82 0.28
CA TRP A 178 9.99 6.09 0.39
C TRP A 178 8.87 6.69 -0.45
N ASP A 179 8.96 7.99 -0.76
CA ASP A 179 8.03 8.69 -1.65
C ASP A 179 8.10 8.16 -3.09
N ASP A 180 9.32 7.86 -3.59
CA ASP A 180 9.51 7.24 -4.91
C ASP A 180 8.90 5.83 -4.96
N VAL A 181 8.98 5.09 -3.85
CA VAL A 181 8.33 3.77 -3.70
C VAL A 181 6.81 3.90 -3.71
N GLN A 182 6.27 4.96 -3.12
CA GLN A 182 4.83 5.23 -3.15
C GLN A 182 4.34 5.56 -4.56
N GLU A 183 5.12 6.33 -5.32
CA GLU A 183 4.82 6.62 -6.73
C GLU A 183 4.77 5.34 -7.57
N LEU A 184 5.78 4.46 -7.41
CA LEU A 184 5.78 3.14 -8.04
C LEU A 184 4.55 2.31 -7.64
N ASN A 185 4.20 2.27 -6.36
CA ASN A 185 3.02 1.53 -5.90
C ASN A 185 1.72 2.13 -6.47
N ARG A 186 1.65 3.45 -6.65
CA ARG A 186 0.51 4.13 -7.27
C ARG A 186 0.36 3.76 -8.74
N GLU A 187 1.47 3.64 -9.48
CA GLU A 187 1.44 3.14 -10.86
C GLU A 187 0.97 1.67 -10.92
N LYS A 188 1.31 0.86 -9.91
CA LYS A 188 0.89 -0.54 -9.82
C LYS A 188 -0.61 -0.68 -9.50
N GLU A 189 -1.18 0.23 -8.72
CA GLU A 189 -2.59 0.23 -8.33
C GLU A 189 -3.52 0.79 -9.42
N SER A 190 -3.31 0.44 -10.69
CA SER A 190 -4.36 0.59 -11.68
C SER A 190 -5.47 -0.41 -11.34
N PHE A 191 -6.62 0.06 -10.86
CA PHE A 191 -7.75 -0.80 -10.52
C PHE A 191 -8.12 -1.69 -11.71
N ASN A 192 -7.87 -2.99 -11.58
CA ASN A 192 -8.31 -3.96 -12.58
C ASN A 192 -9.82 -4.11 -12.44
N ILE A 193 -10.57 -3.46 -13.32
CA ILE A 193 -12.05 -3.52 -13.36
C ILE A 193 -12.52 -4.98 -13.37
N TRP A 194 -11.78 -5.86 -14.03
CA TRP A 194 -12.07 -7.30 -14.07
C TRP A 194 -11.93 -7.99 -12.69
N GLN A 195 -10.94 -7.61 -11.87
CA GLN A 195 -10.81 -8.12 -10.50
C GLN A 195 -11.97 -7.66 -9.60
N LEU A 196 -12.45 -6.43 -9.80
CA LEU A 196 -13.64 -5.92 -9.12
C LEU A 196 -14.89 -6.71 -9.55
N CYS A 197 -15.05 -7.01 -10.84
CA CYS A 197 -16.14 -7.86 -11.33
C CYS A 197 -16.11 -9.26 -10.69
N ILE A 198 -14.95 -9.90 -10.59
CA ILE A 198 -14.81 -11.21 -9.93
C ILE A 198 -15.22 -11.13 -8.46
N PHE A 199 -14.79 -10.08 -7.76
CA PHE A 199 -15.14 -9.88 -6.36
C PHE A 199 -16.66 -9.71 -6.16
N VAL A 200 -17.31 -8.89 -7.00
CA VAL A 200 -18.77 -8.69 -6.96
C VAL A 200 -19.53 -9.98 -7.30
N CYS A 201 -19.09 -10.72 -8.32
CA CYS A 201 -19.68 -12.01 -8.67
C CYS A 201 -19.54 -13.02 -7.53
N SER A 202 -18.39 -13.07 -6.84
CA SER A 202 -18.19 -13.94 -5.69
C SER A 202 -19.09 -13.56 -4.51
N LEU A 203 -19.23 -12.27 -4.22
CA LEU A 203 -20.14 -11.79 -3.17
C LEU A 203 -21.59 -12.18 -3.47
N TYR A 204 -22.03 -12.01 -4.72
CA TYR A 204 -23.38 -12.40 -5.15
C TYR A 204 -23.61 -13.91 -5.00
N ALA A 205 -22.63 -14.73 -5.37
CA ALA A 205 -22.70 -16.18 -5.19
C ALA A 205 -22.83 -16.55 -3.70
N CYS A 206 -22.10 -15.87 -2.80
CA CYS A 206 -22.23 -16.09 -1.36
C CYS A 206 -23.63 -15.74 -0.84
N VAL A 207 -24.20 -14.60 -1.25
CA VAL A 207 -25.57 -14.21 -0.84
C VAL A 207 -26.60 -15.23 -1.32
N LYS A 208 -26.48 -15.70 -2.56
CA LYS A 208 -27.35 -16.76 -3.10
C LYS A 208 -27.13 -18.10 -2.40
N GLY A 209 -25.89 -18.44 -2.06
CA GLY A 209 -25.55 -19.64 -1.30
C GLY A 209 -26.22 -19.66 0.08
N VAL A 210 -26.21 -18.52 0.80
CA VAL A 210 -26.89 -18.40 2.08
C VAL A 210 -28.41 -18.60 1.93
N ALA A 211 -29.03 -17.95 0.93
CA ALA A 211 -30.48 -18.11 0.70
C ALA A 211 -30.87 -19.57 0.38
N LEU A 212 -30.05 -20.28 -0.41
CA LEU A 212 -30.27 -21.69 -0.75
C LEU A 212 -30.14 -22.59 0.49
N LEU A 213 -29.16 -22.34 1.36
CA LEU A 213 -28.99 -23.11 2.59
C LEU A 213 -30.17 -22.94 3.54
N SER A 214 -30.72 -21.72 3.66
CA SER A 214 -31.93 -21.48 4.46
C SER A 214 -33.15 -22.23 3.89
N GLU A 215 -33.33 -22.24 2.57
CA GLU A 215 -34.44 -22.96 1.94
C GLU A 215 -34.32 -24.49 2.11
N LEU A 216 -33.09 -25.03 2.09
CA LEU A 216 -32.84 -26.43 2.37
C LEU A 216 -33.14 -26.80 3.83
N GLU A 217 -32.80 -25.92 4.77
CA GLU A 217 -33.11 -26.11 6.18
C GLU A 217 -34.64 -26.16 6.40
N ASP A 218 -35.37 -25.22 5.81
CA ASP A 218 -36.83 -25.20 5.87
C ASP A 218 -37.44 -26.48 5.27
N ALA A 219 -36.94 -26.94 4.12
CA ALA A 219 -37.42 -28.16 3.47
C ALA A 219 -37.18 -29.42 4.32
N ILE A 220 -36.08 -29.49 5.07
CA ILE A 220 -35.78 -30.60 5.97
C ILE A 220 -36.65 -30.53 7.22
N ASN A 221 -36.80 -29.34 7.81
CA ASN A 221 -37.62 -29.13 9.02
C ASN A 221 -39.11 -29.39 8.76
N MET A 222 -39.65 -29.05 7.59
CA MET A 222 -41.04 -29.37 7.22
C MET A 222 -41.31 -30.88 7.13
N LYS A 223 -40.27 -31.70 6.93
CA LYS A 223 -40.40 -33.16 6.83
C LYS A 223 -40.48 -33.85 8.19
N SER A 224 -40.17 -33.16 9.29
CA SER A 224 -40.28 -33.66 10.67
C SER A 224 -41.37 -32.96 11.50
N PRO A 225 -42.65 -32.94 11.06
CA PRO A 225 -43.72 -32.29 11.83
C PRO A 225 -44.15 -33.08 13.08
N SER A 226 -43.59 -34.26 13.33
CA SER A 226 -44.23 -35.24 14.21
C SER A 226 -44.23 -34.89 15.70
N GLN A 227 -43.30 -34.07 16.19
CA GLN A 227 -43.18 -33.84 17.64
C GLN A 227 -44.00 -32.65 18.12
N GLU A 228 -43.88 -31.48 17.50
CA GLU A 228 -44.64 -30.30 17.91
C GLU A 228 -46.14 -30.50 17.70
N ASP A 229 -46.55 -31.13 16.60
CA ASP A 229 -47.97 -31.38 16.34
C ASP A 229 -48.54 -32.40 17.33
N SER A 230 -47.76 -33.43 17.70
CA SER A 230 -48.17 -34.38 18.75
C SER A 230 -48.29 -33.73 20.12
N GLU A 231 -47.38 -32.81 20.46
CA GLU A 231 -47.44 -32.04 21.71
C GLU A 231 -48.65 -31.10 21.74
N ARG A 232 -48.93 -30.42 20.62
CA ARG A 232 -50.14 -29.58 20.49
C ARG A 232 -51.41 -30.40 20.62
N ASP A 233 -51.52 -31.53 19.93
CA ASP A 233 -52.69 -32.42 20.01
C ASP A 233 -52.89 -32.96 21.42
N LEU A 234 -51.80 -33.30 22.12
CA LEU A 234 -51.83 -33.70 23.51
C LEU A 234 -52.34 -32.56 24.41
N ILE A 235 -51.82 -31.33 24.26
CA ILE A 235 -52.29 -30.16 25.02
C ILE A 235 -53.76 -29.87 24.73
N LEU A 236 -54.19 -29.95 23.48
CA LEU A 236 -55.59 -29.80 23.09
C LEU A 236 -56.47 -30.87 23.72
N SER A 237 -55.99 -32.13 23.78
CA SER A 237 -56.73 -33.20 24.45
C SER A 237 -56.89 -32.94 25.96
N TYR A 238 -55.83 -32.46 26.64
CA TYR A 238 -55.87 -32.12 28.07
C TYR A 238 -56.80 -30.95 28.36
N THR A 239 -56.82 -29.95 27.46
CA THR A 239 -57.71 -28.80 27.56
C THR A 239 -59.10 -29.06 26.98
N ASN A 240 -59.40 -30.31 26.61
CA ASN A 240 -60.67 -30.74 25.99
C ASN A 240 -61.07 -29.85 24.80
N TYR A 241 -60.07 -29.48 24.01
CA TYR A 241 -60.14 -28.57 22.86
C TYR A 241 -60.68 -27.18 23.21
N GLY A 242 -60.58 -26.74 24.46
CA GLY A 242 -61.10 -25.46 24.94
C GLY A 242 -62.60 -25.47 25.26
N LEU A 243 -63.22 -26.65 25.36
CA LEU A 243 -64.63 -26.78 25.69
C LEU A 243 -64.83 -27.28 27.13
N ASP A 244 -65.70 -26.61 27.89
CA ASP A 244 -65.97 -26.88 29.30
C ASP A 244 -66.33 -28.35 29.61
N THR A 245 -65.96 -28.80 30.81
CA THR A 245 -66.24 -30.14 31.35
C THR A 245 -67.62 -30.26 32.02
N ASP A 246 -68.39 -29.17 32.06
CA ASP A 246 -69.72 -29.17 32.66
C ASP A 246 -70.69 -30.12 31.92
N LYS A 247 -71.63 -30.70 32.69
CA LYS A 247 -72.62 -31.65 32.18
C LYS A 247 -73.48 -31.04 31.06
N MET A 248 -73.87 -29.77 31.20
CA MET A 248 -74.70 -29.10 30.20
C MET A 248 -73.91 -28.81 28.92
N SER A 249 -72.66 -28.36 29.05
CA SER A 249 -71.74 -28.14 27.93
C SER A 249 -71.45 -29.44 27.16
N ARG A 250 -71.27 -30.56 27.88
CA ARG A 250 -71.13 -31.89 27.25
C ARG A 250 -72.39 -32.31 26.49
N LEU A 251 -73.57 -32.08 27.06
CA LEU A 251 -74.85 -32.40 26.40
C LEU A 251 -75.06 -31.56 25.14
N LYS A 252 -74.79 -30.25 25.21
CA LYS A 252 -74.82 -29.34 24.06
C LYS A 252 -73.90 -29.82 22.95
N ARG A 253 -72.67 -30.23 23.28
CA ARG A 253 -71.70 -30.77 22.32
C ARG A 253 -72.19 -32.08 21.67
N PHE A 254 -72.75 -32.99 22.46
CA PHE A 254 -73.32 -34.24 21.95
C PHE A 254 -74.50 -33.98 20.99
N LEU A 255 -75.43 -33.10 21.37
CA LEU A 255 -76.55 -32.73 20.51
C LEU A 255 -76.07 -32.05 19.24
N TRP A 256 -75.09 -31.17 19.34
CA TRP A 256 -74.47 -30.51 18.19
C TRP A 256 -73.82 -31.53 17.26
N PHE A 257 -72.96 -32.42 17.77
CA PHE A 257 -72.29 -33.45 16.96
C PHE A 257 -73.27 -34.44 16.33
N ARG A 258 -74.30 -34.86 17.07
CA ARG A 258 -75.39 -35.71 16.56
C ARG A 258 -76.14 -35.03 15.42
N THR A 259 -76.48 -33.75 15.58
CA THR A 259 -77.20 -32.99 14.56
C THR A 259 -76.32 -32.77 13.34
N PHE A 260 -75.04 -32.45 13.56
CA PHE A 260 -74.05 -32.33 12.50
C PHE A 260 -73.80 -33.65 11.77
N SER A 261 -73.87 -34.80 12.43
CA SER A 261 -73.74 -36.09 11.75
C SER A 261 -74.99 -36.51 10.96
N MET A 262 -76.16 -35.93 11.25
CA MET A 262 -77.44 -36.35 10.67
C MET A 262 -78.02 -35.34 9.66
N PHE A 263 -77.44 -34.13 9.55
CA PHE A 263 -77.95 -33.13 8.62
C PHE A 263 -77.73 -33.56 7.17
N ARG A 264 -78.78 -33.40 6.36
CA ARG A 264 -78.74 -33.56 4.89
C ARG A 264 -79.14 -32.29 4.17
N THR A 265 -80.02 -31.50 4.80
CA THR A 265 -80.51 -30.20 4.31
C THR A 265 -80.40 -29.16 5.43
N LYS A 266 -80.42 -27.87 5.06
CA LYS A 266 -80.28 -26.76 6.02
C LYS A 266 -81.55 -26.59 6.86
N GLU A 267 -82.72 -26.84 6.26
CA GLU A 267 -84.02 -26.73 6.90
C GLU A 267 -84.20 -27.78 8.01
N ASP A 268 -83.68 -28.99 7.80
CA ASP A 268 -83.67 -30.06 8.80
C ASP A 268 -82.73 -29.71 9.97
N LEU A 269 -81.58 -29.09 9.69
CA LEU A 269 -80.63 -28.62 10.70
C LEU A 269 -81.27 -27.58 11.62
N ASP A 270 -81.90 -26.55 11.06
CA ASP A 270 -82.53 -25.49 11.85
C ASP A 270 -83.69 -26.03 12.72
N ARG A 271 -84.44 -27.01 12.19
CA ARG A 271 -85.51 -27.70 12.93
C ARG A 271 -84.96 -28.49 14.11
N GLU A 272 -83.89 -29.27 13.91
CA GLU A 272 -83.27 -30.06 14.98
C GLU A 272 -82.56 -29.18 16.01
N VAL A 273 -81.94 -28.08 15.60
CA VAL A 273 -81.38 -27.07 16.51
C VAL A 273 -82.48 -26.47 17.39
N ALA A 274 -83.63 -26.11 16.82
CA ALA A 274 -84.76 -25.60 17.59
C ALA A 274 -85.30 -26.61 18.62
N LYS A 275 -85.40 -27.90 18.23
CA LYS A 275 -85.78 -28.99 19.16
C LYS A 275 -84.74 -29.19 20.26
N ASN A 276 -83.46 -29.19 19.92
CA ASN A 276 -82.36 -29.35 20.87
C ASN A 276 -82.34 -28.20 21.89
N ASN A 277 -82.51 -26.95 21.44
CA ASN A 277 -82.61 -25.79 22.33
C ASN A 277 -83.81 -25.90 23.27
N LYS A 278 -84.96 -26.40 22.80
CA LYS A 278 -86.14 -26.65 23.64
C LYS A 278 -85.87 -27.71 24.72
N LEU A 279 -85.21 -28.82 24.35
CA LEU A 279 -84.83 -29.88 25.29
C LEU A 279 -83.85 -29.37 26.36
N LEU A 280 -82.87 -28.56 25.95
CA LEU A 280 -81.92 -27.94 26.88
C LEU A 280 -82.64 -27.01 27.88
N ALA A 281 -83.56 -26.18 27.39
CA ALA A 281 -84.35 -25.28 28.24
C ALA A 281 -85.30 -26.04 29.19
N GLU A 282 -85.75 -27.24 28.83
CA GLU A 282 -86.55 -28.10 29.72
C GLU A 282 -85.70 -28.73 30.83
N LEU A 283 -84.48 -29.16 30.50
CA LEU A 283 -83.52 -29.72 31.46
C LEU A 283 -82.93 -28.68 32.42
N GLU A 284 -82.86 -27.41 32.00
CA GLU A 284 -82.41 -26.29 32.84
C GLU A 284 -83.46 -25.86 33.87
N LYS A 285 -84.74 -26.20 33.66
CA LYS A 285 -85.79 -25.92 34.66
C LYS A 285 -85.54 -26.76 35.92
N PRO A 286 -85.49 -26.14 37.11
CA PRO A 286 -85.35 -26.89 38.34
C PRO A 286 -86.57 -27.81 38.50
N LYS A 287 -86.33 -29.10 38.75
CA LYS A 287 -87.40 -30.04 39.09
C LYS A 287 -88.12 -29.52 40.33
N LYS A 288 -89.37 -29.07 40.19
CA LYS A 288 -90.24 -28.84 41.35
C LYS A 288 -90.38 -30.19 42.04
N GLN A 289 -89.74 -30.32 43.21
CA GLN A 289 -89.92 -31.47 44.09
C GLN A 289 -91.41 -31.53 44.44
N LYS A 290 -92.07 -32.63 44.03
CA LYS A 290 -93.40 -33.01 44.52
C LYS A 290 -93.22 -33.84 45.78
#